data_AF-A0A7C1PB18-F1
#
_entry.id   AF-A0A7C1PB18-F1
#
_cell.length_a   1.000
_cell.length_b   1.000
_cell.length_c   1.000
_cell.angle_alpha   90.00
_cell.angle_beta   90.00
_cell.angle_gamma   90.00
#
_symmetry.space_group_name_H-M   'P 1'
#
loop_
_entity.id
_entity.type
_entity.pdbx_description
1 polymer ?
#
loop_
_entity_poly.entity_id
_entity_poly.type
_entity_poly.pdbx_seq_one_letter_code
_entity_poly.pdbx_strand_id
1 'polypeptide(L)'
;MAIINKSARAGEFVPPGAEPGLTRRFAWRDADQDKAVHDVAARRFNFPSPDYPTYKTYTNRPERQIGVRLDDGSLAFPDIVVVDRDTAVRLIGEVETHRSMREQDDPALVEKWSTLAGLADLYLFVPLDYVDRTRRLIKKHRIKVAGLRTWRYIAGQDLIDITDIPL
;
A
#
# COMPACT_ATOMS: atom_id res chain seq x y z
N MET A 1 -10.17 23.22 -0.68
CA MET A 1 -11.56 23.21 -0.22
C MET A 1 -11.74 21.95 0.62
N ALA A 2 -11.80 22.10 1.94
CA ALA A 2 -11.89 20.99 2.88
C ALA A 2 -13.36 20.76 3.27
N ILE A 3 -13.82 19.51 3.26
CA ILE A 3 -15.13 19.14 3.78
C ILE A 3 -14.96 18.94 5.29
N ILE A 4 -15.42 19.91 6.07
CA ILE A 4 -15.40 19.89 7.55
C ILE A 4 -16.76 19.39 8.01
N ASN A 5 -16.80 18.26 8.72
CA ASN A 5 -18.02 17.83 9.42
C ASN A 5 -17.86 18.08 10.92
N LYS A 6 -18.72 18.96 11.45
CA LYS A 6 -18.76 19.39 12.85
C LYS A 6 -19.26 18.25 13.73
N SER A 7 -18.35 17.45 14.25
CA SER A 7 -18.61 16.57 15.41
C SER A 7 -17.30 16.25 16.13
N ALA A 8 -16.51 17.28 16.46
CA ALA A 8 -15.30 17.11 17.24
C ALA A 8 -15.67 17.01 18.73
N ARG A 9 -15.59 15.80 19.28
CA ARG A 9 -15.42 15.60 20.74
C ARG A 9 -14.17 16.37 21.18
N ALA A 10 -14.24 16.93 22.39
CA ALA A 10 -13.17 17.69 23.04
C ALA A 10 -11.94 16.82 23.33
N GLY A 11 -11.12 16.58 22.30
CA GLY A 11 -9.76 16.08 22.41
C GLY A 11 -8.84 17.07 21.72
N GLU A 12 -7.66 17.30 22.29
CA GLU A 12 -6.61 18.12 21.69
C GLU A 12 -6.29 17.55 20.30
N PHE A 13 -6.41 18.39 19.26
CA PHE A 13 -6.11 17.98 17.90
C PHE A 13 -4.60 17.73 17.79
N VAL A 14 -4.20 16.46 17.76
CA VAL A 14 -2.82 16.07 17.47
C VAL A 14 -2.69 15.90 15.95
N PRO A 15 -1.91 16.76 15.26
CA PRO A 15 -1.70 16.60 13.83
C PRO A 15 -1.03 15.24 13.53
N PRO A 16 -1.32 14.62 12.37
CA PRO A 16 -0.70 13.35 11.98
C PRO A 16 0.83 13.44 12.05
N GLY A 17 1.46 12.66 12.95
CA GLY A 17 2.91 12.68 13.19
C GLY A 17 3.36 13.30 14.51
N ALA A 18 2.47 13.96 15.26
CA ALA A 18 2.77 14.56 16.56
C ALA A 18 2.35 13.71 17.78
N GLU A 19 2.02 12.43 17.58
CA GLU A 19 1.63 11.51 18.66
C GLU A 19 2.86 11.15 19.55
N PRO A 20 2.83 11.46 20.86
CA PRO A 20 3.93 11.13 21.77
C PRO A 20 4.10 9.61 21.88
N GLY A 21 5.24 9.08 21.43
CA GLY A 21 5.57 7.65 21.48
C GLY A 21 5.82 6.99 20.11
N LEU A 22 5.50 7.66 18.99
CA LEU A 22 5.71 7.12 17.64
C LEU A 22 7.05 7.52 16.98
N THR A 23 7.83 8.40 17.62
CA THR A 23 9.08 8.93 17.07
C THR A 23 10.30 8.13 17.51
N ARG A 24 10.44 6.90 16.99
CA ARG A 24 11.75 6.28 16.68
C ARG A 24 11.61 5.27 15.54
N ARG A 25 10.90 5.64 14.47
CA ARG A 25 11.15 5.00 13.17
C ARG A 25 12.52 5.49 12.71
N PHE A 26 13.50 4.60 12.70
CA PHE A 26 14.82 4.94 12.15
C PHE A 26 14.61 5.33 10.68
N ALA A 27 14.89 6.57 10.30
CA ALA A 27 14.61 7.07 8.94
C ALA A 27 15.20 6.19 7.81
N TRP A 28 16.30 5.48 8.07
CA TRP A 28 16.90 4.54 7.12
C TRP A 28 16.12 3.22 6.96
N ARG A 29 15.31 2.83 7.95
CA ARG A 29 14.54 1.57 7.97
C ARG A 29 13.32 1.60 7.06
N ASP A 30 12.82 2.79 6.77
CA ASP A 30 11.65 3.04 5.92
C ASP A 30 12.03 3.42 4.49
N ALA A 31 13.26 3.86 4.26
CA ALA A 31 13.74 4.36 2.97
C ALA A 31 13.64 3.34 1.81
N ASP A 32 13.90 2.05 2.06
CA ASP A 32 13.78 1.00 1.04
C ASP A 32 12.32 0.81 0.59
N GLN A 33 11.39 0.79 1.55
CA GLN A 33 9.97 0.69 1.25
C GLN A 33 9.44 1.97 0.60
N ASP A 34 9.86 3.15 1.08
CA ASP A 34 9.48 4.44 0.47
C ASP A 34 9.90 4.49 -1.00
N LYS A 35 11.17 4.12 -1.28
CA LYS A 35 11.69 4.05 -2.64
C LYS A 35 10.91 3.04 -3.49
N ALA A 36 10.72 1.81 -2.99
CA ALA A 36 9.98 0.78 -3.71
C ALA A 36 8.55 1.20 -4.03
N VAL A 37 7.85 1.84 -3.08
CA VAL A 37 6.48 2.34 -3.28
C VAL A 37 6.44 3.41 -4.36
N HIS A 38 7.35 4.39 -4.33
CA HIS A 38 7.41 5.42 -5.36
C HIS A 38 7.73 4.86 -6.74
N ASP A 39 8.70 3.95 -6.85
CA ASP A 39 9.12 3.36 -8.12
C ASP A 39 8.04 2.44 -8.70
N VAL A 40 7.35 1.66 -7.85
CA VAL A 40 6.19 0.86 -8.24
C VAL A 40 5.04 1.76 -8.71
N ALA A 41 4.72 2.81 -7.97
CA ALA A 41 3.66 3.74 -8.32
C ALA A 41 3.92 4.40 -9.69
N ALA A 42 5.14 4.92 -9.89
CA ALA A 42 5.53 5.55 -11.15
C ALA A 42 5.46 4.58 -12.35
N ARG A 43 5.74 3.29 -12.15
CA ARG A 43 5.81 2.31 -13.25
C ARG A 43 4.50 1.58 -13.52
N ARG A 44 3.66 1.35 -12.50
CA ARG A 44 2.46 0.52 -12.60
C ARG A 44 1.16 1.24 -12.27
N PHE A 45 1.23 2.42 -11.67
CA PHE A 45 0.08 3.25 -11.31
C PHE A 45 0.27 4.69 -11.78
N ASN A 46 0.81 4.87 -12.99
CA ASN A 46 0.96 6.20 -13.60
C ASN A 46 -0.40 6.71 -14.09
N PHE A 47 -1.24 7.11 -13.14
CA PHE A 47 -2.56 7.67 -13.39
C PHE A 47 -2.57 9.18 -13.07
N PRO A 48 -3.24 10.00 -13.89
CA PRO A 48 -4.13 9.60 -14.98
C PRO A 48 -3.38 9.08 -16.22
N SER A 49 -4.04 8.21 -16.99
CA SER A 49 -3.52 7.67 -18.25
C SER A 49 -4.56 7.82 -19.37
N PRO A 50 -4.20 7.63 -20.66
CA PRO A 50 -5.17 7.72 -21.76
C PRO A 50 -6.40 6.82 -21.59
N ASP A 51 -6.21 5.60 -21.08
CA ASP A 51 -7.30 4.64 -20.83
C ASP A 51 -8.10 4.96 -19.56
N TYR A 52 -7.47 5.64 -18.60
CA TYR A 52 -8.06 5.99 -17.30
C TYR A 52 -7.81 7.47 -16.97
N PRO A 53 -8.46 8.40 -17.69
CA PRO A 53 -8.18 9.83 -17.58
C PRO A 53 -8.66 10.46 -16.27
N THR A 54 -9.57 9.80 -15.56
CA THR A 54 -10.14 10.28 -14.29
C THR A 54 -9.45 9.70 -13.07
N TYR A 55 -8.61 8.68 -13.25
CA TYR A 55 -7.93 8.02 -12.15
C TYR A 55 -6.81 8.90 -11.62
N LYS A 56 -6.63 8.90 -10.29
CA LYS A 56 -5.55 9.61 -9.62
C LYS A 56 -4.89 8.70 -8.59
N THR A 57 -3.57 8.61 -8.68
CA THR A 57 -2.74 7.84 -7.76
C THR A 57 -2.27 8.70 -6.60
N TYR A 58 -2.30 8.12 -5.40
CA TYR A 58 -1.72 8.65 -4.17
C TYR A 58 -0.82 7.58 -3.55
N THR A 59 0.26 8.01 -2.90
CA THR A 59 1.16 7.14 -2.14
C THR A 59 1.11 7.54 -0.68
N ASN A 60 1.03 6.57 0.24
CA ASN A 60 1.00 6.81 1.69
C ASN A 60 2.37 6.71 2.35
N ARG A 61 3.42 6.97 1.57
CA ARG A 61 4.82 6.95 2.00
C ARG A 61 5.54 8.20 1.46
N PRO A 62 6.50 8.78 2.22
CA PRO A 62 6.70 8.53 3.66
C PRO A 62 5.53 9.05 4.50
N GLU A 63 4.77 10.02 3.98
CA GLU A 63 3.61 10.63 4.64
C GLU A 63 2.30 9.99 4.17
N ARG A 64 1.36 9.80 5.11
CA ARG A 64 0.01 9.32 4.82
C ARG A 64 -0.81 10.41 4.15
N GLN A 65 -1.10 10.25 2.87
CA GLN A 65 -1.87 11.21 2.08
C GLN A 65 -3.38 10.90 2.09
N ILE A 66 -3.75 9.62 2.01
CA ILE A 66 -5.14 9.19 1.90
C ILE A 66 -5.40 7.91 2.69
N GLY A 67 -6.33 7.99 3.63
CA GLY A 67 -6.85 6.82 4.35
C GLY A 67 -8.08 6.26 3.65
N VAL A 68 -8.19 4.94 3.61
CA VAL A 68 -9.38 4.22 3.14
C VAL A 68 -10.15 3.72 4.35
N ARG A 69 -11.47 3.98 4.39
CA ARG A 69 -12.31 3.65 5.54
C ARG A 69 -12.66 2.16 5.57
N LEU A 70 -12.46 1.53 6.72
CA LEU A 70 -12.91 0.17 7.03
C LEU A 70 -14.36 0.18 7.56
N ASP A 71 -15.00 -0.99 7.56
CA ASP A 71 -16.39 -1.15 8.03
C ASP A 71 -16.58 -0.77 9.50
N ASP A 72 -15.54 -0.94 10.32
CA ASP A 72 -15.53 -0.56 11.74
C ASP A 72 -15.34 0.96 11.98
N GLY A 73 -15.21 1.73 10.90
CA GLY A 73 -15.00 3.18 10.93
C GLY A 73 -13.54 3.62 11.08
N SER A 74 -12.60 2.68 11.25
CA SER A 74 -11.17 2.98 11.25
C SER A 74 -10.62 3.26 9.85
N LEU A 75 -9.36 3.70 9.76
CA LEU A 75 -8.70 4.02 8.49
C LEU A 75 -7.53 3.06 8.24
N ALA A 76 -7.53 2.41 7.07
CA ALA A 76 -6.38 1.73 6.50
C ALA A 76 -5.57 2.71 5.64
N PHE A 77 -4.26 2.52 5.60
CA PHE A 77 -3.35 3.30 4.76
C PHE A 77 -2.53 2.35 3.89
N PRO A 78 -3.10 1.88 2.76
CA PRO A 78 -2.36 1.07 1.81
C PRO A 78 -1.22 1.89 1.19
N ASP A 79 -0.15 1.25 0.76
CA ASP A 79 1.02 1.97 0.21
C ASP A 79 0.66 2.86 -1.00
N ILE A 80 -0.19 2.35 -1.90
CA ILE A 80 -0.65 3.03 -3.11
C ILE A 80 -2.18 2.95 -3.18
N VAL A 81 -2.83 4.09 -3.42
CA VAL A 81 -4.29 4.17 -3.56
C VAL A 81 -4.63 4.89 -4.86
N VAL A 82 -5.47 4.28 -5.69
CA VAL A 82 -6.02 4.92 -6.89
C VAL A 82 -7.49 5.21 -6.67
N VAL A 83 -7.87 6.47 -6.86
CA VAL A 83 -9.26 6.92 -6.77
C VAL A 83 -9.74 7.46 -8.10
N ASP A 84 -11.05 7.40 -8.30
CA ASP A 84 -11.73 7.97 -9.46
C ASP A 84 -12.36 9.34 -9.12
N ARG A 85 -12.97 9.99 -10.12
CA ARG A 85 -13.63 11.31 -9.99
C ARG A 85 -14.63 11.38 -8.84
N ASP A 86 -15.34 10.29 -8.57
CA ASP A 86 -16.36 10.22 -7.51
C ASP A 86 -15.76 9.91 -6.14
N THR A 87 -14.44 10.01 -5.98
CA THR A 87 -13.68 9.65 -4.76
C THR A 87 -13.76 8.18 -4.37
N ALA A 88 -14.38 7.34 -5.22
CA ALA A 88 -14.40 5.90 -5.05
C ALA A 88 -12.97 5.33 -5.21
N VAL A 89 -12.55 4.52 -4.25
CA VAL A 89 -11.30 3.76 -4.35
C VAL A 89 -11.49 2.66 -5.39
N ARG A 90 -10.62 2.65 -6.40
CA ARG A 90 -10.68 1.69 -7.52
C ARG A 90 -9.65 0.60 -7.36
N LEU A 91 -8.40 1.00 -7.11
CA LEU A 91 -7.26 0.08 -7.01
C LEU A 91 -6.46 0.38 -5.75
N ILE A 92 -5.91 -0.67 -5.17
CA ILE A 92 -4.95 -0.59 -4.07
C ILE A 92 -3.69 -1.34 -4.46
N GLY A 93 -2.53 -0.74 -4.21
CA GLY A 93 -1.23 -1.40 -4.30
C GLY A 93 -0.61 -1.50 -2.92
N GLU A 94 -0.14 -2.69 -2.55
CA GLU A 94 0.63 -2.90 -1.32
C GLU A 94 2.01 -3.46 -1.68
N VAL A 95 3.07 -2.84 -1.14
CA VAL A 95 4.45 -3.15 -1.51
C VAL A 95 5.19 -3.71 -0.30
N GLU A 96 5.47 -5.00 -0.35
CA GLU A 96 6.30 -5.66 0.65
C GLU A 96 7.78 -5.59 0.25
N THR A 97 8.65 -5.47 1.25
CA THR A 97 10.11 -5.49 1.13
C THR A 97 10.69 -6.79 1.68
N HIS A 98 11.97 -7.06 1.42
CA HIS A 98 12.63 -8.22 2.04
C HIS A 98 12.54 -8.15 3.56
N ARG A 99 12.57 -6.93 4.11
CA ARG A 99 12.44 -6.69 5.54
C ARG A 99 11.02 -6.97 6.03
N SER A 100 9.99 -6.37 5.42
CA SER A 100 8.61 -6.59 5.88
C SER A 100 8.22 -8.06 5.79
N MET A 101 8.66 -8.76 4.74
CA MET A 101 8.47 -10.19 4.60
C MET A 101 9.23 -11.02 5.64
N ARG A 102 10.41 -10.59 6.13
CA ARG A 102 11.16 -11.32 7.18
C ARG A 102 10.63 -11.06 8.57
N GLU A 103 10.30 -9.81 8.87
CA GLU A 103 9.94 -9.38 10.22
C GLU A 103 8.49 -9.72 10.58
N GLN A 104 7.59 -9.73 9.59
CA GLN A 104 6.20 -10.09 9.82
C GLN A 104 5.97 -11.59 9.68
N ASP A 105 5.19 -12.13 10.63
CA ASP A 105 4.75 -13.50 10.57
C ASP A 105 3.61 -13.69 9.55
N ASP A 106 3.34 -14.95 9.21
CA ASP A 106 2.29 -15.29 8.24
C ASP A 106 0.90 -14.77 8.67
N PRO A 107 0.46 -14.88 9.93
CA PRO A 107 -0.82 -14.32 10.38
C PRO A 107 -0.95 -12.80 10.17
N ALA A 108 0.05 -12.00 10.54
CA ALA A 108 -0.02 -10.55 10.38
C ALA A 108 -0.10 -10.12 8.91
N LEU A 109 0.67 -10.78 8.03
CA LEU A 109 0.60 -10.55 6.58
C LEU A 109 -0.77 -10.91 6.01
N VAL A 110 -1.32 -12.07 6.42
CA VAL A 110 -2.64 -12.51 5.99
C VAL A 110 -3.73 -11.55 6.44
N GLU A 111 -3.70 -11.10 7.69
CA GLU A 111 -4.66 -10.13 8.23
C GLU A 111 -4.61 -8.83 7.42
N LYS A 112 -3.40 -8.27 7.25
CA LYS A 112 -3.17 -7.05 6.47
C LYS A 112 -3.72 -7.18 5.05
N TRP A 113 -3.28 -8.19 4.29
CA TRP A 113 -3.68 -8.35 2.90
C TRP A 113 -5.18 -8.67 2.73
N SER A 114 -5.76 -9.43 3.67
CA SER A 114 -7.21 -9.72 3.64
C SER A 114 -8.04 -8.47 3.87
N THR A 115 -7.65 -7.63 4.83
CA THR A 115 -8.28 -6.34 5.08
C THR A 115 -8.21 -5.46 3.83
N LEU A 116 -7.04 -5.33 3.22
CA LEU A 116 -6.86 -4.52 2.01
C LEU A 116 -7.64 -5.06 0.80
N ALA A 117 -7.68 -6.38 0.62
CA ALA A 117 -8.45 -7.04 -0.44
C ALA A 117 -9.97 -6.85 -0.30
N GLY A 118 -10.46 -6.53 0.90
CA GLY A 118 -11.86 -6.20 1.13
C GLY A 118 -12.24 -4.79 0.67
N LEU A 119 -11.27 -3.90 0.45
CA LEU A 119 -11.53 -2.48 0.18
C LEU A 119 -11.64 -2.15 -1.30
N ALA A 120 -10.81 -2.78 -2.14
CA ALA A 120 -10.77 -2.58 -3.58
C ALA A 120 -9.95 -3.70 -4.24
N ASP A 121 -9.77 -3.62 -5.56
CA ASP A 121 -8.89 -4.51 -6.30
C ASP A 121 -7.43 -4.35 -5.83
N LEU A 122 -6.96 -5.34 -5.07
CA LEU A 122 -5.65 -5.35 -4.44
C LEU A 122 -4.58 -5.96 -5.36
N TYR A 123 -3.55 -5.19 -5.65
CA TYR A 123 -2.31 -5.68 -6.27
C TYR A 123 -1.19 -5.76 -5.24
N LEU A 124 -0.62 -6.94 -5.08
CA LEU A 124 0.51 -7.18 -4.18
C LEU A 124 1.84 -7.15 -4.94
N PHE A 125 2.82 -6.44 -4.41
CA PHE A 125 4.18 -6.39 -4.91
C PHE A 125 5.11 -6.97 -3.86
N VAL A 126 5.78 -8.07 -4.17
CA VAL A 126 6.70 -8.75 -3.23
C VAL A 126 8.08 -8.96 -3.84
N PRO A 127 9.16 -9.02 -3.05
CA PRO A 127 10.46 -9.33 -3.60
C PRO A 127 10.49 -10.76 -4.17
N LEU A 128 11.34 -10.99 -5.16
CA LEU A 128 11.44 -12.27 -5.90
C LEU A 128 11.53 -13.50 -5.00
N ASP A 129 12.34 -13.43 -3.95
CA ASP A 129 12.58 -14.56 -3.04
C ASP A 129 11.32 -14.97 -2.23
N TYR A 130 10.29 -14.13 -2.19
CA TYR A 130 9.10 -14.34 -1.37
C TYR A 130 7.85 -14.73 -2.16
N VAL A 131 7.94 -14.83 -3.50
CA VAL A 131 6.80 -15.14 -4.37
C VAL A 131 6.10 -16.44 -3.94
N ASP A 132 6.85 -17.50 -3.68
CA ASP A 132 6.29 -18.80 -3.29
C ASP A 132 5.62 -18.77 -1.91
N ARG A 133 6.19 -18.03 -0.96
CA ARG A 133 5.58 -17.82 0.36
C ARG A 133 4.26 -17.05 0.22
N THR A 134 4.28 -15.94 -0.51
CA THR A 134 3.10 -15.10 -0.72
C THR A 134 1.98 -15.85 -1.44
N ARG A 135 2.29 -16.54 -2.55
CA ARG A 135 1.32 -17.35 -3.29
C ARG A 135 0.68 -18.43 -2.44
N ARG A 136 1.48 -19.11 -1.61
CA ARG A 136 0.97 -20.12 -0.65
C ARG A 136 -0.01 -19.49 0.34
N LEU A 137 0.29 -18.32 0.88
CA LEU A 137 -0.59 -17.61 1.82
C LEU A 137 -1.90 -17.17 1.18
N ILE A 138 -1.82 -16.53 0.00
CA ILE A 138 -2.99 -16.12 -0.78
C ILE A 138 -3.92 -17.31 -1.01
N LYS A 139 -3.38 -18.43 -1.50
CA LYS A 139 -4.15 -19.64 -1.81
C LYS A 139 -4.74 -20.29 -0.55
N LYS A 140 -3.94 -20.45 0.50
CA LYS A 140 -4.35 -21.09 1.75
C LYS A 140 -5.48 -20.32 2.44
N HIS A 141 -5.40 -18.99 2.45
CA HIS A 141 -6.35 -18.12 3.14
C HIS A 141 -7.41 -17.51 2.23
N ARG A 142 -7.40 -17.85 0.93
CA ARG A 142 -8.37 -17.38 -0.10
C ARG A 142 -8.44 -15.85 -0.19
N ILE A 143 -7.28 -15.19 -0.11
CA ILE A 143 -7.18 -13.74 -0.21
C ILE A 143 -7.47 -13.33 -1.66
N LYS A 144 -8.45 -12.45 -1.86
CA LYS A 144 -8.89 -12.00 -3.19
C LYS A 144 -7.99 -10.86 -3.70
N VAL A 145 -6.86 -11.22 -4.29
CA VAL A 145 -5.97 -10.26 -4.95
C VAL A 145 -6.34 -10.14 -6.43
N ALA A 146 -6.31 -8.92 -6.96
CA ALA A 146 -6.44 -8.65 -8.40
C ALA A 146 -5.17 -9.03 -9.18
N GLY A 147 -4.02 -9.10 -8.49
CA GLY A 147 -2.79 -9.64 -9.08
C GLY A 147 -1.63 -9.68 -8.08
N LEU A 148 -0.73 -10.64 -8.29
CA LEU A 148 0.54 -10.74 -7.60
C LEU A 148 1.66 -10.37 -8.56
N ARG A 149 2.57 -9.52 -8.12
CA ARG A 149 3.74 -9.10 -8.87
C ARG A 149 4.98 -9.26 -8.03
N THR A 150 6.06 -9.61 -8.70
CA THR A 150 7.38 -9.59 -8.09
C THR A 150 8.16 -8.37 -8.53
N TRP A 151 9.03 -7.88 -7.65
CA TRP A 151 9.94 -6.79 -7.96
C TRP A 151 11.38 -7.06 -7.49
N ARG A 152 12.33 -6.42 -8.15
CA ARG A 152 13.75 -6.31 -7.76
C ARG A 152 14.38 -5.07 -8.38
N TYR A 153 15.44 -4.55 -7.77
CA TYR A 153 16.29 -3.55 -8.43
C TYR A 153 17.34 -4.23 -9.30
N ILE A 154 17.55 -3.70 -10.50
CA ILE A 154 18.60 -4.18 -11.40
C ILE A 154 19.94 -3.67 -10.89
N ALA A 155 20.89 -4.57 -10.59
CA ALA A 155 22.18 -4.16 -10.06
C ALA A 155 22.91 -3.15 -10.98
N GLY A 156 23.37 -2.05 -10.39
CA GLY A 156 24.06 -0.98 -11.13
C GLY A 156 23.13 -0.05 -11.93
N GLN A 157 21.82 -0.25 -11.86
CA GLN A 157 20.81 0.63 -12.47
C GLN A 157 19.80 1.01 -11.39
N ASP A 158 19.43 2.29 -11.29
CA ASP A 158 18.37 2.72 -10.36
C ASP A 158 16.98 2.39 -10.93
N LEU A 159 16.82 1.18 -11.45
CA LEU A 159 15.65 0.72 -12.19
C LEU A 159 15.01 -0.46 -11.47
N ILE A 160 13.72 -0.32 -11.19
CA ILE A 160 12.89 -1.42 -10.69
C ILE A 160 12.42 -2.30 -11.86
N ASP A 161 12.69 -3.60 -11.77
CA ASP A 161 12.13 -4.64 -12.61
C ASP A 161 10.89 -5.22 -11.92
N ILE A 162 9.75 -5.27 -12.62
CA ILE A 162 8.46 -5.72 -12.08
C ILE A 162 7.86 -6.75 -13.03
N THR A 163 7.63 -7.96 -12.53
CA THR A 163 7.09 -9.08 -13.31
C THR A 163 5.77 -9.57 -12.71
N ASP A 164 4.79 -9.84 -13.58
CA ASP A 164 3.47 -10.35 -13.18
C ASP A 164 3.55 -11.85 -12.91
N ILE A 165 3.00 -12.29 -11.78
CA ILE A 165 2.99 -13.69 -11.36
C ILE A 165 1.59 -14.28 -11.57
N PRO A 166 1.45 -15.39 -12.29
CA PRO A 166 0.16 -16.07 -12.42
C PRO A 166 -0.28 -16.65 -11.06
N LEU A 167 -1.53 -16.38 -10.69
CA LEU A 167 -2.17 -16.78 -9.44
C LEU A 167 -2.91 -18.11 -9.53
#